data_AF-A0A5B7JGM7-F1
#
_entry.id   AF-A0A5B7JGM7-F1
#
_cell.length_a   1.000
_cell.length_b   1.000
_cell.length_c   1.000
_cell.angle_alpha   90.00
_cell.angle_beta   90.00
_cell.angle_gamma   90.00
#
_symmetry.space_group_name_H-M   'P 1'
#
loop_
_entity.id
_entity.type
_entity.pdbx_description
1 polymer ?
#
loop_
_entity_poly.entity_id
_entity_poly.type
_entity_poly.pdbx_seq_one_letter_code
_entity_poly.pdbx_strand_id
1 'polypeptide(L)' 'MKTCPGNEEANSEVQVAYDCLQYMIEGSSMVKLRANSRQYHRFFRLLDDLSAIRWTPTTKKTSKAQRESSSSFSSYSSS' A
#
# COMPACT_ATOMS: atom_id res chain seq x y z
N MET A 1 10.36 22.10 -2.59
CA MET A 1 8.91 22.29 -2.81
C MET A 1 8.75 22.71 -4.25
N LYS A 2 8.22 21.85 -5.12
CA LYS A 2 7.95 22.20 -6.52
C LYS A 2 6.45 22.26 -6.68
N THR A 3 5.91 23.46 -6.81
CA THR A 3 4.57 23.73 -7.29
C THR A 3 4.52 23.38 -8.78
N CYS A 4 3.50 22.62 -9.20
CA CYS A 4 3.19 22.48 -10.62
C CYS A 4 2.54 23.79 -11.10
N PRO A 5 2.97 24.35 -12.23
CA PRO A 5 2.38 25.57 -12.78
C PRO A 5 0.96 25.27 -13.25
N GLY A 6 0.07 26.25 -13.11
CA GLY A 6 -1.26 26.18 -13.70
C GLY A 6 -1.17 26.06 -15.22
N ASN A 7 -1.90 25.10 -15.75
CA ASN A 7 -2.21 24.95 -17.17
C ASN A 7 -3.73 24.90 -17.27
N GLU A 8 -4.28 26.07 -17.59
CA GLU A 8 -5.67 26.32 -17.93
C GLU A 8 -5.86 26.00 -19.42
N GLU A 9 -5.85 24.71 -19.78
CA GLU A 9 -6.09 24.28 -21.17
C GLU A 9 -6.59 22.83 -21.24
N ALA A 10 -7.88 22.70 -21.59
CA ALA A 10 -8.56 21.49 -22.05
C ALA A 10 -8.33 20.19 -21.24
N ASN A 11 -8.55 20.21 -19.93
CA ASN A 11 -8.63 18.96 -19.17
C ASN A 11 -10.02 18.34 -19.36
N SER A 12 -10.23 17.65 -20.49
CA SER A 12 -11.46 16.87 -20.67
C SER A 12 -11.53 15.85 -19.52
N GLU A 13 -12.71 15.67 -18.93
CA GLU A 13 -12.94 14.71 -17.84
C GLU A 13 -12.39 13.30 -18.17
N VAL A 14 -12.41 12.95 -19.46
CA VAL A 14 -11.86 11.70 -19.99
C VAL A 14 -10.33 11.62 -19.85
N GLN A 15 -9.62 12.73 -20.08
CA GLN A 15 -8.17 12.80 -19.96
C GLN A 15 -7.72 12.68 -18.50
N VAL A 16 -8.42 13.35 -17.56
CA VAL A 16 -8.18 13.17 -16.12
C VAL A 16 -8.29 11.71 -15.71
N ALA A 17 -9.38 11.07 -16.14
CA ALA A 17 -9.65 9.67 -15.81
C ALA A 17 -8.56 8.76 -16.35
N TYR A 18 -8.12 9.00 -17.59
CA TYR A 18 -7.01 8.26 -18.19
C TYR A 18 -5.70 8.45 -17.43
N ASP A 19 -5.33 9.68 -17.08
CA ASP A 19 -4.11 9.98 -16.33
C ASP A 19 -4.13 9.31 -14.94
N CYS A 20 -5.29 9.27 -14.30
CA CYS A 20 -5.48 8.56 -13.03
C CYS A 20 -5.27 7.05 -13.19
N LEU A 21 -5.83 6.45 -14.25
CA LEU A 21 -5.63 5.04 -14.54
C LEU A 21 -4.16 4.74 -14.83
N GLN A 22 -3.51 5.57 -15.64
CA GLN A 22 -2.09 5.44 -15.95
C GLN A 22 -1.24 5.49 -14.69
N TYR A 23 -1.52 6.43 -13.78
CA TYR A 23 -0.85 6.50 -12.48
C TYR A 23 -1.06 5.23 -11.63
N MET A 24 -2.27 4.67 -11.62
CA MET A 24 -2.55 3.41 -10.92
C MET A 24 -1.81 2.23 -11.56
N ILE A 25 -1.71 2.19 -12.89
CA ILE A 25 -0.97 1.18 -13.65
C ILE A 25 0.54 1.32 -13.43
N GLU A 26 1.10 2.53 -13.37
CA GLU A 26 2.52 2.73 -13.03
C GLU A 26 2.82 2.26 -11.60
N GLY A 27 1.86 2.51 -10.71
CA GLY A 27 1.86 2.07 -9.34
C GLY A 27 2.35 3.14 -8.38
N SER A 28 1.86 3.06 -7.15
CA SER A 28 2.08 4.06 -6.12
C SER A 28 2.30 3.44 -4.75
N SER A 29 3.04 4.18 -3.91
CA SER A 29 3.24 3.80 -2.51
C SER A 29 2.05 4.25 -1.68
N MET A 30 1.39 3.32 -1.00
CA MET A 30 0.27 3.61 -0.11
C MET A 30 0.42 2.91 1.24
N VAL A 31 -0.37 3.35 2.22
CA VAL A 31 -0.40 2.77 3.57
C VAL A 31 -1.72 2.04 3.77
N LYS A 32 -1.64 0.73 4.01
CA LYS A 32 -2.79 -0.07 4.45
C LYS A 32 -2.93 0.06 5.96
N LEU A 33 -3.99 0.74 6.41
CA LEU A 33 -4.36 0.87 7.82
C LEU A 33 -5.21 -0.35 8.26
N ARG A 34 -5.00 -0.85 9.47
CA ARG A 34 -5.80 -1.92 10.10
C ARG A 34 -6.51 -1.37 11.34
N ALA A 35 -7.59 -2.03 11.76
CA ALA A 35 -8.39 -1.65 12.94
C ALA A 35 -7.58 -1.51 14.25
N ASN A 36 -6.42 -2.15 14.37
CA ASN A 36 -5.52 -2.02 15.52
C ASN A 36 -4.44 -0.95 15.33
N SER A 37 -4.71 0.05 14.48
CA SER A 37 -3.80 1.14 14.10
C SER A 37 -2.49 0.70 13.46
N ARG A 38 -2.33 -0.59 13.10
CA ARG A 38 -1.15 -1.06 12.37
C ARG A 38 -1.15 -0.49 10.96
N GLN A 39 0.00 0.03 10.55
CA GLN A 39 0.24 0.61 9.25
C GLN A 39 1.17 -0.29 8.44
N TYR A 40 0.77 -0.60 7.21
CA TYR A 40 1.59 -1.37 6.29
C TYR A 40 1.86 -0.55 5.03
N HIS A 41 3.08 -0.07 4.89
CA HIS A 41 3.54 0.49 3.63
C HIS A 41 3.57 -0.62 2.58
N ARG A 42 2.99 -0.37 1.43
CA ARG A 42 2.94 -1.31 0.30
C ARG A 42 3.02 -0.51 -1.00
N PHE A 43 3.60 -1.11 -2.02
CA PHE A 43 3.53 -0.58 -3.37
C PHE A 43 2.36 -1.27 -4.07
N PHE A 44 1.41 -0.51 -4.56
CA PHE A 44 0.21 -1.01 -5.24
C PHE A 44 0.27 -0.66 -6.72
N ARG A 45 -0.22 -1.56 -7.56
CA ARG A 45 -0.23 -1.41 -9.01
C ARG A 45 -1.50 -2.03 -9.58
N LEU A 46 -2.18 -1.32 -10.46
CA LEU A 46 -3.24 -1.87 -11.29
C LEU A 46 -2.59 -2.67 -12.43
N LEU A 47 -3.12 -3.85 -12.75
CA LEU A 47 -2.69 -4.60 -13.91
C LEU A 47 -3.04 -3.86 -15.20
N ASP A 48 -2.24 -4.07 -16.25
CA ASP A 48 -2.44 -3.41 -17.57
C ASP A 48 -3.79 -3.78 -18.21
N ASP A 49 -4.35 -4.94 -17.85
CA ASP A 49 -5.68 -5.41 -18.28
C ASP A 49 -6.83 -4.88 -17.40
N LEU A 50 -6.51 -4.02 -16.42
CA LEU A 50 -7.44 -3.43 -15.46
C LEU A 50 -8.21 -4.45 -14.60
N SER A 51 -7.78 -5.71 -14.56
CA SER A 51 -8.52 -6.80 -13.90
C SER A 51 -8.36 -6.82 -12.38
N ALA A 52 -7.20 -6.38 -11.88
CA ALA A 52 -6.88 -6.44 -10.45
C ALA A 52 -5.81 -5.44 -10.01
N ILE A 53 -5.89 -5.04 -8.74
CA ILE A 53 -4.83 -4.29 -8.04
C ILE A 53 -3.96 -5.29 -7.27
N ARG A 54 -2.67 -5.33 -7.60
CA ARG A 54 -1.66 -6.13 -6.90
C ARG A 54 -0.87 -5.25 -5.96
N TRP A 55 -0.36 -5.83 -4.88
CA TRP A 55 0.54 -5.13 -3.97
C TRP A 55 1.79 -5.94 -3.69
N THR A 56 2.91 -5.24 -3.55
CA THR A 56 4.18 -5.83 -3.10
C THR A 56 4.55 -5.28 -1.73
N PRO A 57 5.05 -6.13 -0.81
CA PRO A 57 5.61 -5.66 0.45
C PRO A 57 6.85 -4.79 0.17
N THR A 58 6.94 -3.63 0.82
CA THR A 58 8.04 -2.66 0.63
C THR A 58 9.37 -3.08 1.23
N THR A 59 9.54 -4.34 1.68
CA THR A 59 10.83 -4.82 2.21
C THR A 59 10.99 -6.33 2.06
N LYS A 60 11.99 -6.75 1.27
CA LYS A 60 12.87 -7.87 1.62
C LYS A 60 14.08 -7.29 2.35
N LYS A 61 13.96 -7.01 3.65
CA LYS A 61 15.13 -6.95 4.54
C LYS A 61 15.03 -8.15 5.46
N THR A 62 15.61 -9.27 5.03
CA THR A 62 15.63 -10.57 5.70
C THR A 62 16.44 -10.58 7.01
N SER A 63 16.80 -9.44 7.60
CA SER A 63 17.81 -9.43 8.67
C SER A 63 17.32 -9.23 10.09
N LYS A 64 16.04 -8.91 10.40
CA LYS A 64 15.62 -8.68 11.80
C LYS A 64 14.14 -8.99 12.12
N ALA A 65 13.66 -10.19 11.81
CA ALA A 65 12.35 -10.61 12.31
C ALA A 65 12.30 -12.09 12.69
N GLN A 66 13.21 -12.54 13.58
CA GLN A 66 12.81 -13.59 14.51
C GLN A 66 11.87 -12.96 15.53
N ARG A 67 10.57 -13.23 15.41
CA ARG A 67 9.67 -13.07 16.55
C ARG A 67 9.73 -14.38 17.33
N GLU A 68 10.42 -14.36 18.46
CA GLU A 68 10.25 -15.36 19.51
C GLU A 68 8.80 -15.21 20.01
N SER A 69 7.92 -16.12 19.62
CA SER A 69 6.63 -16.24 20.29
C SER A 69 6.89 -16.90 21.63
N SER A 70 7.20 -16.12 22.66
CA SER A 70 7.06 -16.58 24.05
C SER A 70 5.57 -16.76 24.34
N SER A 71 5.05 -17.91 23.91
CA SER A 71 3.77 -18.42 24.37
C SER A 71 3.93 -18.83 25.84
N SER A 72 3.82 -17.86 26.75
CA SER A 72 3.55 -18.16 28.16
C SER A 72 2.12 -18.69 28.24
N PHE A 73 1.96 -20.00 28.04
CA PHE A 73 0.73 -20.70 28.37
C PHE A 73 0.67 -20.76 29.91
N SER A 74 -0.02 -19.79 30.51
CA SER A 74 -0.35 -19.85 31.93
C SER A 74 -1.44 -20.91 32.11
N SER A 75 -1.05 -22.12 32.48
CA SER A 75 -1.98 -23.11 33.02
C SER A 75 -2.26 -22.75 34.48
N TYR A 76 -3.45 -22.20 34.73
CA TYR A 76 -4.02 -22.17 36.07
C TYR A 76 -4.25 -23.63 36.50
N SER A 77 -3.59 -24.06 37.57
CA SER A 77 -3.91 -25.31 38.28
C SER A 77 -4.56 -24.90 39.59
N SER A 78 -5.86 -25.11 39.72
CA SER A 78 -6.57 -24.99 40.99
C SER A 78 -6.49 -26.34 41.69
N SER A 79 -5.87 -26.35 42.87
CA SER A 79 -6.10 -27.35 43.92
C SER A 79 -7.19 -26.84 44.86
#